data_AF-A0A9Q3PR57-F1
#
_entry.id   AF-A0A9Q3PR57-F1
#
_cell.length_a   1.000
_cell.length_b   1.000
_cell.length_c   1.000
_cell.angle_alpha   90.00
_cell.angle_beta   90.00
_cell.angle_gamma   90.00
#
_symmetry.space_group_name_H-M   'P 1'
#
loop_
_entity.id
_entity.type
_entity.pdbx_description
1 polymer ?
#
loop_
_entity_poly.entity_id
_entity_poly.type
_entity_poly.pdbx_seq_one_letter_code
_entity_poly.pdbx_strand_id
1 'polypeptide(L)'
;MNIHLHNNFTDNLVSYIIQDQQSYALAKSKSFQKLFHTLNKDINLISETTISKRIKQKFLNDKEHIFTFINSQEPRFSFSTDIWSGPGGMLYITLTAHYISSDWKPFTATIGFSKFTKVHTGKSIYTKIVDMLNDLFIEQSQKPRGSKSDAIQIDTSETKSDLSNL
;
A
#
# COMPACT_ATOMS: atom_id res chain seq x y z
N MET A 1 -15.66 7.91 -25.48
CA MET A 1 -14.97 8.13 -24.19
C MET A 1 -13.51 7.74 -24.34
N ASN A 2 -12.59 8.69 -24.13
CA ASN A 2 -11.16 8.46 -24.35
C ASN A 2 -10.64 7.47 -23.28
N ILE A 3 -10.17 6.28 -23.68
CA ILE A 3 -9.74 5.20 -22.76
C ILE A 3 -8.74 5.71 -21.72
N HIS A 4 -7.88 6.65 -22.12
CA HIS A 4 -6.89 7.26 -21.26
C HIS A 4 -7.50 8.06 -20.09
N LEU A 5 -8.59 8.81 -20.33
CA LEU A 5 -9.28 9.58 -19.28
C LEU A 5 -9.95 8.66 -18.25
N HIS A 6 -10.52 7.54 -18.69
CA HIS A 6 -11.17 6.58 -17.80
C HIS A 6 -10.17 5.87 -16.87
N ASN A 7 -9.02 5.49 -17.42
CA ASN A 7 -7.95 4.87 -16.65
C ASN A 7 -7.39 5.84 -15.61
N ASN A 8 -7.09 7.09 -16.01
CA ASN A 8 -6.58 8.12 -15.12
C ASN A 8 -7.57 8.41 -13.96
N PHE A 9 -8.87 8.55 -14.27
CA PHE A 9 -9.90 8.74 -13.24
C PHE A 9 -9.91 7.59 -12.22
N THR A 10 -9.83 6.35 -12.70
CA THR A 10 -9.87 5.16 -11.84
C THR A 10 -8.66 5.12 -10.90
N ASP A 11 -7.47 5.41 -11.40
CA ASP A 11 -6.23 5.38 -10.62
C ASP A 11 -6.21 6.51 -9.58
N ASN A 12 -6.71 7.70 -9.93
CA ASN A 12 -6.87 8.80 -8.99
C ASN A 12 -7.92 8.50 -7.91
N LEU A 13 -9.04 7.85 -8.25
CA LEU A 13 -10.04 7.45 -7.26
C LEU A 13 -9.45 6.44 -6.26
N VAL A 14 -8.69 5.45 -6.74
CA VAL A 14 -8.01 4.49 -5.85
C VAL A 14 -6.98 5.21 -4.98
N SER A 15 -6.22 6.15 -5.54
CA SER A 15 -5.24 6.95 -4.80
C SER A 15 -5.89 7.81 -3.72
N TYR A 16 -6.99 8.50 -4.03
CA TYR A 16 -7.82 9.24 -3.08
C TYR A 16 -8.28 8.33 -1.93
N ILE A 17 -8.81 7.15 -2.24
CA ILE A 17 -9.27 6.20 -1.22
C ILE A 17 -8.14 5.78 -0.27
N ILE A 18 -6.93 5.57 -0.79
CA ILE A 18 -5.77 5.17 0.02
C ILE A 18 -5.23 6.34 0.85
N GLN A 19 -4.99 7.50 0.21
CA GLN A 19 -4.35 8.66 0.83
C GLN A 19 -5.23 9.27 1.92
N ASP A 20 -6.54 9.36 1.64
CA ASP A 20 -7.51 10.00 2.54
C ASP A 20 -8.23 8.97 3.43
N GLN A 21 -7.76 7.72 3.43
CA GLN A 21 -8.26 6.61 4.26
C GLN A 21 -9.77 6.42 4.16
N GLN A 22 -10.33 6.62 2.97
CA GLN A 22 -11.76 6.55 2.74
C GLN A 22 -12.24 5.11 2.62
N SER A 23 -13.53 4.89 2.90
CA SER A 23 -14.15 3.60 2.62
C SER A 23 -14.31 3.41 1.11
N TYR A 24 -13.85 2.28 0.57
CA TYR A 24 -14.14 1.90 -0.81
C TYR A 24 -15.64 1.68 -1.06
N ALA A 25 -16.47 1.55 -0.01
CA ALA A 25 -17.93 1.49 -0.12
C ALA A 25 -18.53 2.81 -0.66
N LEU A 26 -17.77 3.91 -0.64
CA LEU A 26 -18.16 5.18 -1.28
C LEU A 26 -18.55 4.99 -2.74
N ALA A 27 -17.93 4.05 -3.46
CA ALA A 27 -18.28 3.77 -4.85
C ALA A 27 -19.75 3.32 -5.05
N LYS A 28 -20.41 2.77 -4.01
CA LYS A 28 -21.83 2.40 -4.03
C LYS A 28 -22.76 3.55 -3.60
N SER A 29 -22.21 4.61 -3.01
CA SER A 29 -23.01 5.73 -2.52
C SER A 29 -23.66 6.49 -3.67
N LYS A 30 -25.00 6.53 -3.68
CA LYS A 30 -25.76 7.25 -4.73
C LYS A 30 -25.48 8.75 -4.73
N SER A 31 -25.25 9.35 -3.56
CA SER A 31 -24.90 10.77 -3.46
C SER A 31 -23.50 11.04 -4.02
N PHE A 32 -22.54 10.15 -3.76
CA PHE A 32 -21.19 10.24 -4.31
C PHE A 32 -21.18 10.05 -5.83
N GLN A 33 -21.92 9.07 -6.35
CA GLN A 33 -22.10 8.89 -7.81
C GLN A 33 -22.75 10.13 -8.46
N LYS A 34 -23.78 10.70 -7.82
CA LYS A 34 -24.45 11.92 -8.30
C LYS A 34 -23.50 13.11 -8.39
N LEU A 35 -22.56 13.24 -7.46
CA LEU A 35 -21.53 14.29 -7.51
C LEU A 35 -20.70 14.19 -8.80
N PHE A 36 -20.17 13.00 -9.14
CA PHE A 36 -19.41 12.82 -10.38
C PHE A 36 -20.27 12.97 -11.64
N HIS A 37 -21.49 12.46 -11.64
CA HIS A 37 -22.41 12.66 -12.76
C HIS A 37 -22.79 14.12 -13.01
N THR A 38 -22.64 15.00 -12.00
CA THR A 38 -22.81 16.45 -12.18
C THR A 38 -21.69 17.05 -13.02
N LEU A 39 -20.47 16.51 -12.90
CA LEU A 39 -19.32 16.93 -13.68
C LEU A 39 -19.31 16.29 -15.07
N ASN A 40 -19.62 14.99 -15.15
CA ASN A 40 -19.70 14.26 -16.40
C ASN A 40 -20.58 12.99 -16.24
N LYS A 41 -21.67 12.92 -17.00
CA LYS A 41 -22.65 11.81 -16.96
C LYS A 41 -22.09 10.46 -17.43
N ASP A 42 -20.98 10.47 -18.18
CA ASP A 42 -20.36 9.24 -18.69
C ASP A 42 -19.41 8.60 -17.65
N ILE A 43 -19.09 9.31 -16.55
CA ILE A 43 -18.24 8.77 -15.48
C ILE A 43 -19.03 7.76 -14.67
N ASN A 44 -18.71 6.49 -14.88
CA ASN A 44 -19.17 5.40 -14.03
C ASN A 44 -18.08 5.03 -13.02
N LEU A 45 -18.41 5.04 -11.73
CA LEU A 45 -17.51 4.58 -10.68
C LEU A 45 -17.29 3.07 -10.82
N ILE A 46 -16.03 2.64 -10.67
CA ILE A 46 -15.70 1.22 -10.61
C ILE A 46 -16.30 0.58 -9.35
N SER A 47 -16.59 -0.72 -9.43
CA SER A 47 -17.18 -1.44 -8.31
C SER A 47 -16.22 -1.51 -7.11
N GLU A 48 -16.81 -1.58 -5.91
CA GLU A 48 -16.08 -1.79 -4.65
C GLU A 48 -15.09 -2.97 -4.73
N THR A 49 -15.50 -4.07 -5.35
CA THR A 49 -14.66 -5.25 -5.58
C THR A 49 -13.45 -4.92 -6.46
N THR A 50 -13.63 -4.09 -7.49
CA THR A 50 -12.53 -3.66 -8.36
C THR A 50 -11.57 -2.75 -7.61
N ILE A 51 -12.08 -1.81 -6.80
CA ILE A 51 -11.28 -0.95 -5.93
C ILE A 51 -10.45 -1.80 -4.97
N SER A 52 -11.09 -2.73 -4.26
CA SER A 52 -10.43 -3.64 -3.32
C SER A 52 -9.30 -4.44 -3.98
N LYS A 53 -9.53 -4.98 -5.18
CA LYS A 53 -8.48 -5.68 -5.96
C LYS A 53 -7.31 -4.75 -6.31
N ARG A 54 -7.59 -3.53 -6.76
CA ARG A 54 -6.55 -2.54 -7.11
C ARG A 54 -5.74 -2.09 -5.89
N ILE A 55 -6.39 -1.82 -4.75
CA ILE A 55 -5.73 -1.51 -3.48
C ILE A 55 -4.82 -2.68 -3.07
N LYS A 56 -5.32 -3.92 -3.14
CA LYS A 56 -4.52 -5.11 -2.84
C LYS A 56 -3.30 -5.22 -3.76
N GLN A 57 -3.46 -4.99 -5.07
CA GLN A 57 -2.34 -5.02 -5.99
C GLN A 57 -1.31 -3.93 -5.66
N LYS A 58 -1.75 -2.72 -5.36
CA LYS A 58 -0.85 -1.62 -4.95
C LYS A 58 -0.10 -1.96 -3.66
N PHE A 59 -0.79 -2.53 -2.68
CA PHE A 59 -0.15 -3.04 -1.46
C PHE A 59 0.92 -4.09 -1.76
N LEU A 60 0.65 -5.06 -2.64
CA LEU A 60 1.63 -6.09 -3.01
C LEU A 60 2.85 -5.48 -3.71
N ASN A 61 2.64 -4.53 -4.62
CA ASN A 61 3.74 -3.82 -5.29
C ASN A 61 4.57 -3.02 -4.28
N ASP A 62 3.93 -2.24 -3.40
CA ASP A 62 4.61 -1.44 -2.39
C ASP A 62 5.39 -2.34 -1.40
N LYS A 63 4.84 -3.52 -1.06
CA LYS A 63 5.52 -4.56 -0.28
C LYS A 63 6.77 -5.10 -0.99
N GLU A 64 6.71 -5.33 -2.30
CA GLU A 64 7.85 -5.77 -3.12
C GLU A 64 8.96 -4.71 -3.16
N HIS A 65 8.59 -3.43 -3.27
CA HIS A 65 9.51 -2.31 -3.19
C HIS A 65 10.20 -2.22 -1.81
N ILE A 66 9.44 -2.31 -0.72
CA ILE A 66 9.99 -2.27 0.64
C ILE A 66 10.98 -3.42 0.86
N PHE A 67 10.65 -4.64 0.43
CA PHE A 67 11.56 -5.79 0.53
C PHE A 67 12.85 -5.59 -0.28
N THR A 68 12.73 -5.11 -1.52
CA THR A 68 13.90 -4.84 -2.38
C THR A 68 14.78 -3.77 -1.75
N PHE A 69 14.17 -2.74 -1.16
CA PHE A 69 14.88 -1.70 -0.43
C PHE A 69 15.61 -2.28 0.80
N ILE A 70 14.92 -3.10 1.61
CA ILE A 70 15.48 -3.79 2.78
C ILE A 70 16.70 -4.65 2.41
N ASN A 71 16.66 -5.35 1.27
CA ASN A 71 17.73 -6.26 0.85
C ASN A 71 18.87 -5.59 0.07
N SER A 72 18.64 -4.42 -0.55
CA SER A 72 19.62 -3.76 -1.42
C SER A 72 20.57 -2.82 -0.67
N GLN A 73 20.18 -2.37 0.51
CA GLN A 73 20.97 -1.49 1.35
C GLN A 73 21.54 -2.32 2.53
N GLU A 74 22.56 -1.82 3.23
CA GLU A 74 22.84 -2.23 4.62
C GLU A 74 22.14 -1.26 5.60
N PRO A 75 20.83 -0.99 5.52
CA PRO A 75 20.26 0.04 6.36
C PRO A 75 20.05 -0.54 7.76
N ARG A 76 20.26 0.31 8.76
CA ARG A 76 19.96 -0.04 10.15
C ARG A 76 18.46 0.12 10.35
N PHE A 77 17.74 -1.00 10.29
CA PHE A 77 16.33 -1.04 10.64
C PHE A 77 16.12 -1.11 12.15
N SER A 78 15.06 -0.48 12.62
CA SER A 78 14.43 -0.82 13.89
C SER A 78 12.97 -1.18 13.65
N PHE A 79 12.42 -1.99 14.55
CA PHE A 79 11.03 -2.40 14.49
C PHE A 79 10.31 -1.97 15.77
N SER A 80 9.09 -1.47 15.60
CA SER A 80 8.15 -1.29 16.69
C SER A 80 6.93 -2.19 16.47
N THR A 81 6.27 -2.56 17.56
CA THR A 81 5.03 -3.33 17.52
C THR A 81 4.03 -2.67 18.46
N ASP A 82 2.78 -2.62 18.02
CA ASP A 82 1.66 -2.18 18.86
C ASP A 82 0.58 -3.26 18.86
N ILE A 83 -0.03 -3.49 20.03
CA ILE A 83 -1.10 -4.45 20.23
C ILE A 83 -2.28 -3.72 20.86
N TRP A 84 -3.43 -3.78 20.22
CA TRP A 84 -4.63 -3.09 20.71
C TRP A 84 -5.89 -3.93 20.50
N SER A 85 -6.94 -3.57 21.26
CA SER A 85 -8.29 -4.12 21.10
C SER A 85 -9.09 -3.27 20.11
N GLY A 86 -9.61 -3.90 19.07
CA GLY A 86 -10.51 -3.31 18.10
C GLY A 86 -11.99 -3.66 18.35
N PRO A 87 -12.86 -3.35 17.36
CA PRO A 87 -14.29 -3.63 17.45
C PRO A 87 -14.59 -5.12 17.72
N GLY A 88 -15.57 -5.38 18.58
CA GLY A 88 -15.98 -6.74 18.95
C GLY A 88 -14.99 -7.47 19.86
N GLY A 89 -14.09 -6.75 20.55
CA GLY A 89 -13.10 -7.34 21.45
C GLY A 89 -11.97 -8.09 20.72
N MET A 90 -11.84 -7.88 19.42
CA MET A 90 -10.80 -8.50 18.61
C MET A 90 -9.46 -7.82 18.86
N LEU A 91 -8.43 -8.60 19.15
CA LEU A 91 -7.09 -8.09 19.34
C LEU A 91 -6.33 -8.05 18.02
N TYR A 92 -5.53 -7.01 17.82
CA TYR A 92 -4.70 -6.79 16.65
C TYR A 92 -3.26 -6.52 17.07
N ILE A 93 -2.32 -6.87 16.19
CA ILE A 93 -0.91 -6.56 16.31
C ILE A 93 -0.41 -5.94 15.01
N THR A 94 0.44 -4.93 15.13
CA THR A 94 1.20 -4.37 14.02
C THR A 94 2.69 -4.62 14.18
N LEU A 95 3.38 -4.62 13.05
CA LEU A 95 4.82 -4.52 12.97
C LEU A 95 5.17 -3.38 12.03
N THR A 96 5.92 -2.42 12.55
CA THR A 96 6.30 -1.21 11.83
C THR A 96 7.82 -1.15 11.74
N ALA A 97 8.33 -1.05 10.52
CA ALA A 97 9.74 -0.85 10.26
C ALA A 97 10.06 0.65 10.23
N HIS A 98 11.16 1.03 10.85
CA HIS A 98 11.71 2.37 10.82
C HIS A 98 13.14 2.30 10.28
N TYR A 99 13.49 3.25 9.41
CA TYR A 99 14.87 3.44 8.96
C TYR A 99 15.14 4.90 8.61
N ILE A 100 16.42 5.22 8.44
CA ILE A 100 16.88 6.51 7.93
C ILE A 100 17.51 6.23 6.56
N SER A 101 17.03 6.92 5.54
CA SER A 101 17.55 6.80 4.17
C SER A 101 18.94 7.43 4.03
N SER A 102 19.60 7.21 2.90
CA SER A 102 20.92 7.80 2.60
C SER A 102 20.89 9.34 2.53
N ASP A 103 19.74 9.93 2.22
CA ASP A 103 19.50 11.38 2.27
C ASP A 103 19.01 11.87 3.64
N TRP A 104 19.24 11.09 4.71
CA TRP A 104 18.91 11.44 6.10
C TRP A 104 17.43 11.71 6.38
N LYS A 105 16.53 11.12 5.59
CA LYS A 105 15.10 11.23 5.83
C LYS A 105 14.58 10.03 6.62
N PRO A 106 13.77 10.27 7.67
CA PRO A 106 13.12 9.18 8.38
C PRO A 106 12.06 8.54 7.50
N PHE A 107 12.05 7.22 7.46
CA PHE A 107 11.01 6.45 6.81
C PHE A 107 10.38 5.49 7.81
N THR A 108 9.07 5.31 7.69
CA THR A 108 8.29 4.41 8.53
C THR A 108 7.26 3.69 7.66
N ALA A 109 7.19 2.37 7.78
CA ALA A 109 6.16 1.58 7.10
C ALA A 109 5.66 0.42 7.97
N THR A 110 4.34 0.26 8.00
CA THR A 110 3.70 -0.92 8.58
C THR A 110 3.92 -2.10 7.64
N ILE A 111 4.78 -3.02 8.05
CA ILE A 111 5.15 -4.22 7.27
C ILE A 111 4.39 -5.48 7.71
N GLY A 112 3.67 -5.41 8.83
CA GLY A 112 2.83 -6.48 9.33
C GLY A 112 1.59 -5.92 10.02
N PHE A 113 0.45 -6.54 9.75
CA PHE A 113 -0.81 -6.29 10.43
C PHE A 113 -1.57 -7.61 10.54
N SER A 114 -1.96 -7.98 11.74
CA SER A 114 -2.65 -9.26 11.93
C SER A 114 -3.56 -9.26 13.15
N LYS A 115 -4.55 -10.16 13.14
CA LYS A 115 -5.29 -10.50 14.35
C LYS A 115 -4.35 -11.21 15.32
N PHE A 116 -4.46 -10.88 16.60
CA PHE A 116 -3.67 -11.45 17.69
C PHE A 116 -4.57 -12.26 18.62
N THR A 117 -4.74 -13.56 18.36
CA THR A 117 -5.70 -14.40 19.10
C THR A 117 -5.11 -15.11 20.32
N LYS A 118 -3.83 -14.87 20.64
CA LYS A 118 -3.10 -15.58 21.69
C LYS A 118 -3.09 -14.79 22.99
N VAL A 119 -2.78 -15.48 24.09
CA VAL A 119 -2.48 -14.84 25.39
C VAL A 119 -1.26 -13.92 25.22
N HIS A 120 -1.32 -12.71 25.79
CA HIS A 120 -0.28 -11.67 25.73
C HIS A 120 0.99 -12.05 26.51
N THR A 121 1.68 -13.07 26.04
CA THR A 121 2.98 -13.51 26.54
C THR A 121 4.06 -13.05 25.57
N GLY A 122 5.26 -12.74 26.08
CA GLY A 122 6.40 -12.37 25.25
C GLY A 122 6.70 -13.39 24.15
N LYS A 123 6.55 -14.69 24.45
CA LYS A 123 6.69 -15.78 23.47
C LYS A 123 5.67 -15.69 22.33
N SER A 124 4.41 -15.40 22.63
CA SER A 124 3.36 -15.31 21.60
C SER A 124 3.55 -14.09 20.71
N ILE A 125 3.97 -12.97 21.29
CA ILE A 125 4.32 -11.75 20.55
C ILE A 125 5.52 -12.00 19.64
N TYR A 126 6.61 -12.57 20.18
CA TYR A 126 7.80 -12.93 19.41
C TYR A 126 7.46 -13.84 18.22
N THR A 127 6.73 -14.94 18.44
CA THR A 127 6.31 -15.83 17.36
C THR A 127 5.53 -15.07 16.29
N LYS A 128 4.60 -14.19 16.70
CA LYS A 128 3.78 -13.45 15.74
C LYS A 128 4.59 -12.43 14.94
N ILE A 129 5.58 -11.79 15.54
CA ILE A 129 6.52 -10.90 14.84
C ILE A 129 7.34 -11.69 13.82
N VAL A 130 7.88 -12.86 14.20
CA VAL A 130 8.62 -13.74 13.30
C VAL A 130 7.75 -14.20 12.13
N ASP A 131 6.48 -14.56 12.37
CA ASP A 131 5.53 -14.93 11.32
C ASP A 131 5.33 -13.77 10.33
N MET A 132 5.13 -12.53 10.82
CA MET A 132 4.96 -11.35 9.96
C MET A 132 6.22 -11.02 9.15
N LEU A 133 7.40 -11.19 9.74
CA LEU A 133 8.67 -11.04 9.02
C LEU A 133 8.80 -12.13 7.95
N ASN A 134 8.52 -13.38 8.29
CA ASN A 134 8.53 -14.47 7.34
C ASN A 134 7.54 -14.24 6.19
N ASP A 135 6.33 -13.74 6.45
CA ASP A 135 5.37 -13.39 5.39
C ASP A 135 5.90 -12.26 4.47
N LEU A 136 6.72 -11.35 5.01
CA LEU A 136 7.42 -10.34 4.22
C LEU A 136 8.54 -10.94 3.34
N PHE A 137 9.27 -11.94 3.86
CA PHE A 137 10.44 -12.52 3.19
C PHE A 137 10.14 -13.78 2.33
N ILE A 138 9.08 -14.55 2.62
CA ILE A 138 8.73 -15.84 1.98
C ILE A 138 7.84 -15.66 0.74
N GLU A 139 6.94 -14.67 0.73
CA GLU A 139 6.08 -14.43 -0.46
C GLU A 139 6.88 -14.12 -1.75
N GLN A 140 8.19 -13.89 -1.63
CA GLN A 140 9.09 -13.57 -2.74
C GLN A 140 10.04 -14.69 -3.13
N SER A 141 10.22 -15.74 -2.31
CA SER A 141 11.04 -16.91 -2.67
C SER A 141 10.30 -17.91 -3.58
N GLN A 142 8.98 -17.72 -3.77
CA GLN A 142 8.16 -18.52 -4.69
C GLN A 142 7.94 -17.90 -6.08
N LYS A 143 8.43 -16.67 -6.34
CA LYS A 143 8.43 -16.08 -7.69
C LYS A 143 9.66 -16.66 -8.43
N PRO A 144 9.52 -17.32 -9.60
CA PRO A 144 10.69 -17.78 -10.35
C PRO A 144 11.58 -16.59 -10.69
N ARG A 145 12.88 -16.70 -10.35
CA ARG A 145 13.90 -15.76 -10.84
C ARG A 145 14.02 -15.92 -12.36
N GLY A 146 13.29 -15.10 -13.11
CA GLY A 146 13.43 -14.93 -14.56
C GLY A 146 12.42 -13.88 -15.03
N SER A 147 12.73 -12.88 -15.85
CA SER A 147 13.83 -12.71 -16.80
C SER A 147 14.15 -11.19 -16.94
N LYS A 148 15.38 -10.87 -17.35
CA LYS A 148 15.71 -9.53 -17.84
C LYS A 148 15.03 -9.32 -19.21
N SER A 149 13.84 -8.73 -19.22
CA SER A 149 13.15 -8.08 -20.35
C SER A 149 11.85 -7.54 -19.77
N ASP A 150 11.59 -6.24 -19.61
CA ASP A 150 11.88 -5.12 -20.49
C ASP A 150 12.23 -3.88 -19.65
N ALA A 151 13.31 -3.19 -20.03
CA ALA A 151 13.55 -1.84 -19.56
C ALA A 151 12.47 -0.94 -20.19
N ILE A 152 11.53 -0.45 -19.38
CA ILE A 152 10.77 0.75 -19.74
C ILE A 152 11.79 1.89 -19.71
N GLN A 153 12.24 2.34 -20.88
CA GLN A 153 12.90 3.62 -21.01
C GLN A 153 11.92 4.71 -20.59
N ILE A 154 12.11 5.26 -19.39
CA ILE A 154 11.47 6.51 -19.00
C ILE A 154 12.30 7.62 -19.64
N ASP A 155 11.75 8.25 -20.67
CA ASP A 155 12.24 9.51 -21.20
C ASP A 155 12.22 10.56 -20.07
N THR A 156 13.40 11.11 -19.76
CA THR A 156 13.62 12.04 -18.65
C THR A 156 13.64 13.50 -19.11
N SER A 157 13.00 13.83 -20.23
CA SER A 157 13.01 15.20 -20.77
C SER A 157 11.91 16.15 -20.27
N GLU A 158 10.89 15.69 -19.52
CA GLU A 158 9.80 16.58 -19.04
C GLU A 158 9.49 16.41 -17.54
N THR A 159 10.25 17.04 -16.64
CA THR A 159 9.81 17.36 -15.26
C THR A 159 10.67 18.42 -14.57
N LYS A 160 11.24 19.40 -15.31
CA LYS A 160 11.99 20.51 -14.72
C LYS A 160 11.22 21.83 -14.55
N SER A 161 9.92 21.91 -14.81
CA SER A 161 9.18 23.19 -14.73
C SER A 161 8.29 23.41 -13.50
N ASP A 162 7.89 22.39 -12.74
CA ASP A 162 6.73 22.54 -11.85
C ASP A 162 7.02 22.52 -10.33
N LEU A 163 8.28 22.71 -9.91
CA LEU A 163 8.63 22.86 -8.49
C LEU A 163 9.05 24.28 -8.09
N SER A 164 8.78 25.29 -8.91
CA SER A 164 9.04 26.69 -8.53
C SER A 164 7.84 27.41 -7.90
N ASN A 165 6.71 26.74 -7.64
CA ASN A 165 5.58 27.34 -6.93
C ASN A 165 4.91 26.34 -5.98
N LEU A 166 5.54 26.13 -4.82
CA LEU A 166 4.91 25.87 -3.52
C LEU A 166 5.95 26.04 -2.42
#